data_AF-A0A2H9RAZ8-F1
#
_entry.id   AF-A0A2H9RAZ8-F1
#
_cell.length_a   1.000
_cell.length_b   1.000
_cell.length_c   1.000
_cell.angle_alpha   90.00
_cell.angle_beta   90.00
_cell.angle_gamma   90.00
#
_symmetry.space_group_name_H-M   'P 1'
#
loop_
_entity.id
_entity.type
_entity.pdbx_description
1 polymer ?
#
loop_
_entity_poly.entity_id
_entity_poly.type
_entity_poly.pdbx_seq_one_letter_code
_entity_poly.pdbx_strand_id
1 'polypeptide(L)'
;MVKEFLYRGLQKEELDNMSLEKLFTIFNSRQRRSLTRGITDDKRKLIEEIKSAKAGKTKNPIKTHSRDLIILPYMVGVTVNVFSGKEFTPVLIKTEMIGHYLGEYVITNKRVSHGAPGVGASRSSLYVPLK
;
A
#
# COMPACT_ATOMS: atom_id res chain seq x y z
N MET A 1 -10.87 14.67 -21.86
CA MET A 1 -10.94 15.32 -20.54
C MET A 1 -10.48 14.30 -19.50
N VAL A 2 -9.55 14.64 -18.62
CA VAL A 2 -9.06 13.71 -17.58
C VAL A 2 -10.17 13.55 -16.55
N LYS A 3 -10.65 12.32 -16.33
CA LYS A 3 -11.69 12.05 -15.34
C LYS A 3 -11.08 12.21 -13.94
N GLU A 4 -11.58 13.16 -13.18
CA GLU A 4 -11.19 13.33 -11.78
C GLU A 4 -11.70 12.15 -10.95
N PHE A 5 -10.83 11.61 -10.10
CA PHE A 5 -11.20 10.54 -9.19
C PHE A 5 -11.95 11.11 -7.98
N LEU A 6 -13.15 10.58 -7.72
CA LEU A 6 -13.95 10.89 -6.56
C LEU A 6 -13.95 9.71 -5.58
N TYR A 7 -13.56 9.94 -4.33
CA TYR A 7 -13.64 8.93 -3.28
C TYR A 7 -14.97 9.06 -2.55
N ARG A 8 -15.88 8.09 -2.76
CA ARG A 8 -17.25 8.13 -2.19
C ARG A 8 -18.01 9.43 -2.48
N GLY A 9 -17.78 10.00 -3.66
CA GLY A 9 -18.40 11.26 -4.10
C GLY A 9 -17.65 12.53 -3.69
N LEU A 10 -16.54 12.41 -2.95
CA LEU A 10 -15.73 13.56 -2.50
C LEU A 10 -14.48 13.73 -3.37
N GLN A 11 -14.11 14.98 -3.62
CA GLN A 11 -12.84 15.33 -4.23
C GLN A 11 -11.69 15.23 -3.24
N LYS A 12 -10.46 15.15 -3.76
CA LYS A 12 -9.24 15.07 -2.92
C LYS A 12 -9.11 16.26 -1.97
N GLU A 13 -9.37 17.47 -2.46
CA GLU A 13 -9.22 18.71 -1.69
C GLU A 13 -10.19 18.76 -0.50
N GLU A 14 -11.41 18.26 -0.70
CA GLU A 14 -12.40 18.14 0.38
C GLU A 14 -11.92 17.15 1.45
N LEU A 15 -11.35 16.01 1.05
CA LEU A 15 -10.83 15.00 1.97
C LEU A 15 -9.62 15.50 2.78
N ASP A 16 -8.76 16.33 2.18
CA ASP A 16 -7.59 16.91 2.85
C ASP A 16 -8.02 17.94 3.92
N ASN A 17 -9.13 18.66 3.70
CA ASN A 17 -9.65 19.67 4.61
C ASN A 17 -10.58 19.11 5.72
N MET A 18 -11.01 17.86 5.60
CA MET A 18 -11.90 17.22 6.58
C MET A 18 -11.19 16.91 7.91
N SER A 19 -11.96 16.94 9.01
CA SER A 19 -11.48 16.45 10.30
C SER A 19 -11.30 14.92 10.27
N LEU A 20 -10.34 14.40 11.04
CA LEU A 20 -10.06 12.97 11.13
C LEU A 20 -11.29 12.16 11.59
N GLU A 21 -12.10 12.71 12.47
CA GLU A 21 -13.33 12.05 12.96
C GLU A 21 -14.35 11.84 11.84
N LYS A 22 -14.54 12.84 10.98
CA LYS A 22 -15.40 12.72 9.79
C LYS A 22 -14.81 11.76 8.76
N LEU A 23 -13.48 11.75 8.60
CA LEU A 23 -12.81 10.80 7.72
C LEU A 23 -13.05 9.35 8.16
N PHE A 24 -13.11 9.08 9.47
CA PHE A 24 -13.32 7.72 10.00
C PHE A 24 -14.72 7.18 9.73
N THR A 25 -15.75 8.03 9.66
CA THR A 25 -17.12 7.59 9.33
C THR A 25 -17.25 7.23 7.85
N ILE A 26 -16.45 7.88 7.00
CA ILE A 26 -16.36 7.61 5.57
C ILE A 26 -15.63 6.29 5.32
N PHE A 27 -14.71 5.84 6.17
CA PHE A 27 -13.99 4.58 5.96
C PHE A 27 -14.81 3.31 6.26
N ASN A 28 -14.38 2.18 5.69
CA ASN A 28 -14.95 0.86 6.00
C ASN A 28 -14.67 0.45 7.46
N SER A 29 -15.50 -0.47 7.97
CA SER A 29 -15.45 -0.95 9.36
C SER A 29 -14.06 -1.39 9.83
N ARG A 30 -13.27 -2.06 8.97
CA ARG A 30 -11.91 -2.52 9.30
C ARG A 30 -10.93 -1.35 9.51
N GLN A 31 -10.93 -0.40 8.59
CA GLN A 31 -10.08 0.79 8.64
C GLN A 31 -10.42 1.63 9.86
N ARG A 32 -11.74 1.88 10.07
CA ARG A 32 -12.25 2.59 11.24
C ARG A 32 -11.80 1.92 12.55
N ARG A 33 -12.01 0.61 12.69
CA ARG A 33 -11.56 -0.16 13.87
C ARG A 33 -10.06 -0.02 14.12
N SER A 34 -9.25 -0.10 13.06
CA SER A 34 -7.80 0.03 13.20
C SER A 34 -7.38 1.41 13.69
N LEU A 35 -8.05 2.48 13.24
CA LEU A 35 -7.74 3.85 13.66
C LEU A 35 -8.25 4.13 15.08
N THR A 36 -9.44 3.63 15.44
CA THR A 36 -10.00 3.77 16.80
C THR A 36 -9.19 3.00 17.85
N ARG A 37 -8.62 1.85 17.51
CA ARG A 37 -7.74 1.09 18.41
C ARG A 37 -6.37 1.75 18.65
N GLY A 38 -6.02 2.73 17.83
CA GLY A 38 -4.76 3.46 17.94
C GLY A 38 -3.67 2.96 17.00
N ILE A 39 -2.60 3.75 16.95
CA ILE A 39 -1.47 3.59 16.04
C ILE A 39 -0.27 3.11 16.85
N THR A 40 0.35 2.01 16.42
CA THR A 40 1.60 1.49 17.01
C THR A 40 2.77 2.44 16.75
N ASP A 41 3.81 2.37 17.57
CA ASP A 41 4.96 3.29 17.47
C ASP A 41 5.65 3.24 16.11
N ASP A 42 5.77 2.05 15.50
CA ASP A 42 6.35 1.88 14.17
C ASP A 42 5.54 2.59 13.08
N LYS A 43 4.20 2.57 13.20
CA LYS A 43 3.32 3.29 12.28
C LYS A 43 3.41 4.81 12.51
N ARG A 44 3.62 5.25 13.76
CA ARG A 44 3.81 6.68 14.08
C ARG A 44 5.08 7.23 13.44
N LYS A 45 6.20 6.52 13.58
CA LYS A 45 7.48 6.87 12.92
C LYS A 45 7.32 6.99 11.40
N LEU A 46 6.65 6.01 10.78
CA LEU A 46 6.39 6.05 9.34
C LEU A 46 5.54 7.25 8.93
N ILE A 47 4.51 7.61 9.71
CA ILE A 47 3.68 8.80 9.44
C ILE A 47 4.52 10.08 9.52
N GLU A 48 5.42 10.21 10.50
CA GLU A 48 6.31 11.36 10.65
C GLU A 48 7.31 11.47 9.50
N GLU A 49 7.87 10.34 9.04
CA GLU A 49 8.73 10.28 7.86
C GLU A 49 7.98 10.71 6.59
N ILE A 50 6.74 10.21 6.39
CA ILE A 50 5.89 10.59 5.25
C ILE A 50 5.58 12.08 5.28
N LYS A 51 5.24 12.65 6.44
CA LYS A 51 5.00 14.10 6.59
C LYS A 51 6.26 14.92 6.26
N SER A 52 7.42 14.45 6.72
CA SER A 52 8.71 15.11 6.46
C SER A 52 9.10 15.06 4.98
N ALA A 53 8.86 13.93 4.33
CA ALA A 53 9.09 13.77 2.89
C ALA A 53 8.14 14.66 2.07
N LYS A 54 6.86 14.77 2.48
CA LYS A 54 5.90 15.67 1.83
C LYS A 54 6.31 17.14 1.94
N ALA A 55 6.91 17.52 3.06
CA ALA A 55 7.48 18.86 3.28
C ALA A 55 8.82 19.09 2.54
N GLY A 56 9.31 18.12 1.76
CA GLY A 56 10.56 18.22 0.99
C GLY A 56 11.83 18.15 1.83
N LYS A 57 11.73 17.80 3.12
CA LYS A 57 12.88 17.77 4.05
C LYS A 57 13.71 16.49 3.93
N THR A 58 13.16 15.45 3.32
CA THR A 58 13.77 14.11 3.27
C THR A 58 14.08 13.74 1.82
N LYS A 59 15.36 13.58 1.49
CA LYS A 59 15.81 13.09 0.17
C LYS A 59 15.90 11.56 0.10
N ASN A 60 15.94 10.89 1.25
CA ASN A 60 16.12 9.45 1.31
C ASN A 60 14.81 8.70 1.01
N PRO A 61 14.85 7.57 0.28
CA PRO A 61 13.67 6.74 0.07
C PRO A 61 13.14 6.19 1.39
N ILE A 62 11.86 6.43 1.68
CA ILE A 62 11.17 5.88 2.87
C ILE A 62 11.07 4.36 2.68
N LYS A 63 11.64 3.59 3.61
CA LYS A 63 11.56 2.13 3.61
C LYS A 63 10.75 1.66 4.80
N THR A 64 9.82 0.73 4.60
CA THR A 64 8.99 0.24 5.70
C THR A 64 8.68 -1.25 5.62
N HIS A 65 8.67 -1.88 6.79
CA HIS A 65 8.11 -3.22 7.01
C HIS A 65 6.64 -3.17 7.44
N SER A 66 6.14 -1.99 7.84
CA SER A 66 4.78 -1.80 8.33
C SER A 66 3.78 -1.80 7.17
N ARG A 67 3.24 -2.98 6.86
CA ARG A 67 2.27 -3.20 5.77
C ARG A 67 0.82 -2.85 6.16
N ASP A 68 0.53 -2.75 7.45
CA ASP A 68 -0.80 -2.53 8.00
C ASP A 68 -1.16 -1.05 8.21
N LEU A 69 -0.42 -0.12 7.59
CA LEU A 69 -0.77 1.30 7.61
C LEU A 69 -1.86 1.57 6.55
N ILE A 70 -2.87 2.33 6.95
CA ILE A 70 -3.96 2.79 6.07
C ILE A 70 -3.48 4.05 5.35
N ILE A 71 -3.72 4.11 4.04
CA ILE A 71 -3.40 5.28 3.23
C ILE A 71 -4.41 6.39 3.51
N LEU A 72 -3.92 7.50 4.05
CA LEU A 72 -4.69 8.70 4.34
C LEU A 72 -4.52 9.76 3.23
N PRO A 73 -5.49 10.67 3.02
CA PRO A 73 -5.47 11.64 1.92
C PRO A 73 -4.18 12.47 1.81
N TYR A 74 -3.64 12.93 2.95
CA TYR A 74 -2.41 13.73 2.99
C TYR A 74 -1.14 12.99 2.51
N MET A 75 -1.16 11.65 2.45
CA MET A 75 -0.02 10.84 2.03
C MET A 75 0.12 10.76 0.50
N VAL A 76 -0.88 11.23 -0.25
CA VAL A 76 -0.90 11.14 -1.71
C VAL A 76 0.27 11.90 -2.33
N GLY A 77 0.94 11.26 -3.29
CA GLY A 77 2.10 11.79 -4.00
C GLY A 77 3.45 11.52 -3.32
N VAL A 78 3.47 10.74 -2.23
CA VAL A 78 4.71 10.25 -1.61
C VAL A 78 5.00 8.84 -2.13
N THR A 79 6.29 8.55 -2.39
CA THR A 79 6.76 7.20 -2.73
C THR A 79 7.22 6.50 -1.46
N VAL A 80 6.65 5.34 -1.17
CA VAL A 80 7.02 4.51 0.00
C VAL A 80 7.49 3.15 -0.50
N ASN A 81 8.66 2.72 -0.04
CA ASN A 81 9.21 1.42 -0.37
C ASN A 81 8.75 0.39 0.67
N VAL A 82 7.82 -0.48 0.28
CA VAL A 82 7.19 -1.45 1.18
C VAL A 82 7.86 -2.81 1.02
N PHE A 83 8.18 -3.46 2.14
CA PHE A 83 8.82 -4.77 2.13
C PHE A 83 7.85 -5.87 1.65
N SER A 84 8.27 -6.64 0.64
CA SER A 84 7.53 -7.79 0.10
C SER A 84 7.80 -9.10 0.87
N GLY A 85 8.89 -9.17 1.64
CA GLY A 85 9.39 -10.41 2.26
C GLY A 85 10.81 -10.79 1.79
N LYS A 86 11.23 -10.23 0.64
CA LYS A 86 12.57 -10.37 0.08
C LYS A 86 13.20 -9.03 -0.26
N GLU A 87 12.43 -8.16 -0.91
CA GLU A 87 12.89 -6.85 -1.39
C GLU A 87 11.91 -5.74 -1.03
N PHE A 88 12.36 -4.50 -1.14
CA PHE A 88 11.53 -3.32 -0.94
C PHE A 88 11.01 -2.82 -2.28
N THR A 89 9.70 -2.90 -2.48
CA THR A 89 9.05 -2.46 -3.72
C THR A 89 8.60 -1.00 -3.57
N PRO A 90 8.99 -0.10 -4.49
CA PRO A 90 8.55 1.29 -4.45
C PRO A 90 7.08 1.39 -4.85
N VAL A 91 6.26 2.00 -3.99
CA VAL A 91 4.85 2.28 -4.25
C VAL A 91 4.64 3.79 -4.22
N LEU A 92 4.27 4.36 -5.38
CA LEU A 92 3.82 5.75 -5.47
C LEU A 92 2.34 5.82 -5.07
N ILE A 93 2.05 6.54 -3.99
CA ILE A 93 0.67 6.65 -3.47
C ILE A 93 -0.16 7.56 -4.40
N LYS A 94 -1.18 6.97 -5.03
CA LYS A 94 -2.16 7.68 -5.87
C LYS A 94 -3.44 7.99 -5.09
N THR A 95 -4.27 8.89 -5.62
CA THR A 95 -5.58 9.26 -5.03
C THR A 95 -6.54 8.08 -4.94
N GLU A 96 -6.50 7.17 -5.91
CA GLU A 96 -7.32 5.96 -5.95
C GLU A 96 -7.05 5.00 -4.78
N MET A 97 -5.88 5.14 -4.15
CA MET A 97 -5.43 4.24 -3.09
C MET A 97 -5.92 4.63 -1.70
N ILE A 98 -6.66 5.74 -1.57
CA ILE A 98 -7.15 6.24 -0.28
C ILE A 98 -8.03 5.19 0.43
N GLY A 99 -7.76 4.98 1.72
CA GLY A 99 -8.44 3.99 2.54
C GLY A 99 -7.86 2.58 2.43
N HIS A 100 -7.13 2.22 1.38
CA HIS A 100 -6.50 0.91 1.29
C HIS A 100 -5.31 0.76 2.25
N TYR A 101 -4.93 -0.48 2.55
CA TYR A 101 -3.72 -0.75 3.31
C TYR A 101 -2.50 -0.74 2.39
N LEU A 102 -1.36 -0.21 2.85
CA LEU A 102 -0.11 -0.17 2.06
C LEU A 102 0.30 -1.55 1.55
N GLY A 103 0.10 -2.60 2.35
CA GLY A 103 0.41 -3.97 1.99
C GLY A 103 -0.39 -4.53 0.81
N GLU A 104 -1.56 -3.98 0.48
CA GLU A 104 -2.37 -4.45 -0.65
C GLU A 104 -1.67 -4.23 -2.00
N TYR A 105 -0.78 -3.23 -2.07
CA TYR A 105 -0.07 -2.86 -3.30
C TYR A 105 1.23 -3.61 -3.52
N VAL A 106 1.63 -4.48 -2.59
CA VAL A 106 2.85 -5.28 -2.70
C VAL A 106 2.53 -6.74 -2.53
N ILE A 107 2.69 -7.49 -3.60
CA ILE A 107 2.51 -8.95 -3.61
C ILE A 107 3.67 -9.59 -2.83
N THR A 108 3.35 -10.55 -1.97
CA THR A 108 4.33 -11.26 -1.12
C THR A 108 4.77 -12.60 -1.71
N ASN A 109 4.04 -13.12 -2.70
CA ASN A 109 4.33 -14.37 -3.38
C ASN A 109 4.60 -14.15 -4.86
N LYS A 110 5.28 -15.11 -5.48
CA LYS A 110 5.41 -15.14 -6.94
C LYS A 110 4.24 -15.94 -7.50
N ARG A 111 3.67 -15.47 -8.61
CA ARG A 111 2.68 -16.25 -9.37
C ARG A 111 3.35 -17.54 -9.84
N VAL A 112 2.81 -18.68 -9.42
CA VAL A 112 3.23 -19.99 -9.93
C VAL A 112 2.57 -20.19 -11.29
N SER A 113 3.38 -20.41 -12.32
CA SER A 113 2.88 -20.87 -13.62
C SER A 113 3.16 -22.36 -13.71
N HIS A 114 2.11 -23.16 -13.82
CA HIS A 114 2.29 -24.58 -14.14
C HIS A 114 2.77 -24.69 -15.58
N GLY A 115 3.86 -25.43 -15.79
CA GLY A 115 4.28 -25.82 -17.14
C GLY A 115 3.35 -26.88 -17.71
N ALA A 116 3.48 -27.17 -19.01
CA ALA A 116 2.86 -28.35 -19.58
C ALA A 116 3.34 -29.62 -18.83
N PRO A 117 2.47 -30.61 -18.60
CA PRO A 117 2.92 -31.89 -18.06
C PRO A 117 3.99 -32.45 -19.01
N GLY A 118 5.22 -32.59 -18.51
CA GLY A 118 6.27 -33.26 -19.26
C GLY A 118 5.80 -34.68 -19.61
N VAL A 119 6.06 -35.15 -20.83
CA VAL A 119 5.71 -36.50 -21.26
C VAL A 119 6.33 -37.50 -20.28
N GLY A 120 5.50 -38.19 -19.48
CA GLY A 120 5.92 -39.17 -18.47
C GLY A 120 6.03 -38.69 -17.02
N ALA A 121 5.64 -37.45 -16.67
CA ALA A 121 5.77 -36.94 -15.32
C ALA A 121 4.57 -37.26 -14.41
N SER A 122 4.69 -38.28 -13.55
CA SER A 122 3.78 -38.55 -12.42
C SER A 122 4.16 -37.79 -11.14
N ARG A 123 5.33 -37.14 -11.09
CA ARG A 123 5.79 -36.29 -9.97
C ARG A 123 6.18 -34.91 -10.50
N SER A 124 5.37 -33.92 -10.14
CA SER A 124 5.31 -32.57 -10.71
C SER A 124 6.42 -31.59 -10.28
N SER A 125 7.56 -32.06 -9.73
CA SER A 125 8.56 -31.16 -9.12
C SER A 125 10.00 -31.30 -9.60
N LEU A 126 10.30 -32.18 -10.56
CA LEU A 126 11.63 -32.22 -11.17
C LEU A 126 11.67 -31.29 -12.38
N TYR A 127 12.27 -30.12 -12.20
CA TYR A 127 12.63 -29.20 -13.28
C TYR A 127 13.53 -29.93 -14.29
N VAL A 128 13.05 -30.10 -15.52
CA VAL A 128 13.84 -30.62 -16.64
C VAL A 128 14.44 -29.41 -17.37
N PRO A 129 15.76 -29.24 -17.40
CA PRO A 129 16.38 -28.19 -18.19
C PRO A 129 16.15 -28.50 -19.68
N LEU A 130 15.46 -27.60 -20.38
CA LEU A 130 15.38 -27.62 -21.84
C LEU A 130 16.74 -27.17 -22.39
N LYS A 131 17.29 -27.99 -23.29
CA LYS A 131 18.57 -27.77 -23.97
C LYS A 131 18.48 -26.64 -24.99
#